data_AF-A0A7S0NZ27-F1
#
_entry.id   AF-A0A7S0NZ27-F1
#
_cell.length_a   1.000
_cell.length_b   1.000
_cell.length_c   1.000
_cell.angle_alpha   90.00
_cell.angle_beta   90.00
_cell.angle_gamma   90.00
#
_symmetry.space_group_name_H-M   'P 1'
#
loop_
_entity.id
_entity.type
_entity.pdbx_description
1 polymer ?
#
loop_
_entity_poly.entity_id
_entity_poly.type
_entity_poly.pdbx_seq_one_letter_code
_entity_poly.pdbx_strand_id
1 'polypeptide(L)'
;SIGGLGVALPERVNLFRVQASRALGANIWRQSHNPYAPHLYALLDRLGTMCWDENRDYGAKYLDGAYATAMRDMVKRDRSHPSVVVWSFCNEFECGQSDAAYSA
;
A
#
# COMPACT_ATOMS: atom_id res chain seq x y z
N SER A 1 -1.64 11.37 5.43
CA SER A 1 -1.12 12.24 6.51
C SER A 1 -2.25 12.57 7.48
N ILE A 2 -1.95 13.17 8.63
CA ILE A 2 -2.95 13.79 9.52
C ILE A 2 -2.48 15.21 9.86
N GLY A 3 -3.42 16.14 10.10
CA GLY A 3 -3.10 17.53 10.41
C GLY A 3 -2.11 17.64 11.57
N GLY A 4 -1.05 18.44 11.39
CA GLY A 4 -0.01 18.68 12.39
C GLY A 4 1.15 17.66 12.45
N LEU A 5 0.98 16.43 11.95
CA LEU A 5 2.04 15.40 11.97
C LEU A 5 2.58 15.03 10.58
N GLY A 6 1.85 15.39 9.52
CA GLY A 6 2.23 14.99 8.17
C GLY A 6 2.23 13.46 8.03
N VAL A 7 3.36 12.90 7.60
CA VAL A 7 3.57 11.44 7.43
C VAL A 7 4.26 10.78 8.62
N ALA A 8 4.80 11.56 9.56
CA ALA A 8 5.46 11.07 10.78
C ALA A 8 4.42 10.66 11.83
N LEU A 9 3.64 9.62 11.52
CA LEU A 9 2.50 9.19 12.32
C LEU A 9 2.93 8.19 13.41
N PRO A 10 2.74 8.51 14.70
CA PRO A 10 2.91 7.53 15.78
C PRO A 10 1.96 6.34 15.61
N GLU A 11 2.33 5.19 16.14
CA GLU A 11 1.52 3.96 16.05
C GLU A 11 0.11 4.17 16.61
N ARG A 12 -0.03 4.87 17.75
CA ARG A 12 -1.34 5.19 18.36
C ARG A 12 -2.28 5.94 17.41
N VAL A 13 -1.75 6.85 16.59
CA VAL A 13 -2.55 7.59 15.62
C VAL A 13 -3.04 6.67 14.50
N ASN A 14 -2.19 5.76 14.05
CA ASN A 14 -2.59 4.75 13.07
C ASN A 14 -3.61 3.76 13.63
N LEU A 15 -3.45 3.32 14.89
CA LEU A 15 -4.44 2.50 15.59
C LEU A 15 -5.81 3.19 15.65
N PHE A 16 -5.84 4.46 16.06
CA PHE A 16 -7.07 5.26 16.08
C PHE A 16 -7.72 5.32 14.69
N ARG A 17 -6.94 5.54 13.63
CA ARG A 17 -7.46 5.61 12.25
C ARG A 17 -8.13 4.31 11.82
N VAL A 18 -7.52 3.16 12.10
CA VAL A 18 -8.10 1.85 11.75
C VAL A 18 -9.37 1.59 12.58
N GLN A 19 -9.35 1.88 13.89
CA GLN A 19 -10.51 1.72 14.76
C GLN A 19 -11.69 2.61 14.35
N ALA A 20 -11.41 3.89 14.03
CA ALA A 20 -12.43 4.82 13.56
C ALA A 20 -13.06 4.36 12.24
N SER A 21 -12.23 3.87 11.30
CA SER A 21 -12.72 3.30 10.03
C SER A 21 -13.64 2.10 10.27
N ARG A 22 -13.26 1.18 11.17
CA ARG A 22 -14.12 0.04 11.56
C ARG A 22 -15.41 0.48 12.25
N ALA A 23 -15.37 1.52 13.09
CA ALA A 23 -16.56 2.05 13.77
C ALA A 23 -17.60 2.59 12.77
N LEU A 24 -17.17 3.01 11.58
CA LEU A 24 -18.05 3.39 10.47
C LEU A 24 -18.55 2.19 9.64
N GLY A 25 -18.16 0.96 9.99
CA GLY A 25 -18.53 -0.26 9.27
C GLY A 25 -17.60 -0.62 8.11
N ALA A 26 -16.47 0.07 7.94
CA ALA A 26 -15.51 -0.30 6.91
C ALA A 26 -14.83 -1.64 7.24
N ASN A 27 -14.72 -2.50 6.22
CA ASN A 27 -14.15 -3.84 6.33
C ASN A 27 -12.83 -4.00 5.56
N ILE A 28 -12.49 -3.06 4.68
CA ILE A 28 -11.28 -3.06 3.87
C ILE A 28 -10.60 -1.69 3.90
N TRP A 29 -9.27 -1.72 3.96
CA TRP A 29 -8.39 -0.56 3.90
C TRP A 29 -7.54 -0.64 2.63
N ARG A 30 -7.66 0.34 1.74
CA ARG A 30 -6.77 0.49 0.58
C ARG A 30 -5.56 1.34 0.97
N GLN A 31 -4.37 0.76 0.91
CA GLN A 31 -3.09 1.43 1.14
C GLN A 31 -2.69 2.28 -0.08
N SER A 32 -3.55 3.21 -0.46
CA SER A 32 -3.27 4.09 -1.58
C SER A 32 -2.29 5.21 -1.14
N HIS A 33 -1.29 5.59 -1.94
CA HIS A 33 -0.82 4.93 -3.16
C HIS A 33 0.56 4.27 -2.99
N ASN A 34 1.19 4.41 -1.83
CA ASN A 34 2.53 3.87 -1.57
C ASN A 34 2.45 2.76 -0.52
N PRO A 35 3.42 1.84 -0.48
CA PRO A 35 3.52 0.89 0.61
C PRO A 35 3.58 1.62 1.95
N TYR A 36 2.76 1.21 2.91
CA TYR A 36 2.71 1.87 4.20
C TYR A 36 3.78 1.32 5.15
N ALA A 37 3.90 1.96 6.31
CA ALA A 37 4.80 1.51 7.37
C ALA A 37 4.39 0.10 7.89
N PRO A 38 5.35 -0.81 8.15
CA PRO A 38 5.06 -2.20 8.53
C PRO A 38 4.10 -2.35 9.72
N HIS A 39 4.17 -1.44 10.70
CA HIS A 39 3.30 -1.52 11.88
C HIS A 39 1.81 -1.38 11.54
N LEU A 40 1.46 -0.71 10.44
CA LEU A 40 0.06 -0.57 10.03
C LEU A 40 -0.53 -1.92 9.60
N TYR A 41 0.21 -2.77 8.91
CA TYR A 41 -0.26 -4.11 8.53
C TYR A 41 -0.47 -5.00 9.75
N ALA A 42 0.42 -4.94 10.74
CA ALA A 42 0.23 -5.63 12.02
C ALA A 42 -1.03 -5.16 12.77
N LEU A 43 -1.39 -3.87 12.66
CA LEU A 43 -2.64 -3.34 13.20
C LEU A 43 -3.86 -3.87 12.43
N LEU A 44 -3.80 -3.92 11.10
CA LEU A 44 -4.86 -4.47 10.26
C LEU A 44 -5.11 -5.95 10.55
N ASP A 45 -4.05 -6.74 10.72
CA ASP A 45 -4.14 -8.15 11.12
C ASP A 45 -4.82 -8.30 12.48
N ARG A 46 -4.34 -7.57 13.50
CA ARG A 46 -4.86 -7.66 14.88
C ARG A 46 -6.30 -7.23 15.00
N LEU A 47 -6.70 -6.22 14.23
CA LEU A 47 -8.06 -5.70 14.26
C LEU A 47 -9.00 -6.50 13.35
N GLY A 48 -8.46 -7.30 12.41
CA GLY A 48 -9.24 -8.07 11.44
C GLY A 48 -9.84 -7.20 10.34
N THR A 49 -9.07 -6.25 9.81
CA THR A 49 -9.47 -5.39 8.68
C THR A 49 -8.73 -5.85 7.43
N MET A 50 -9.46 -6.09 6.34
CA MET A 50 -8.84 -6.48 5.07
C MET A 50 -7.97 -5.35 4.53
N CYS A 51 -6.92 -5.71 3.79
CA CYS A 51 -5.97 -4.78 3.21
C CYS A 51 -5.87 -5.00 1.70
N TRP A 52 -6.03 -3.92 0.97
CA TRP A 52 -5.62 -3.81 -0.42
C TRP A 52 -4.31 -3.03 -0.42
N ASP A 53 -3.21 -3.71 -0.73
CA ASP A 53 -1.89 -3.10 -0.76
C ASP A 53 -1.53 -2.59 -2.16
N GLU A 54 -0.83 -1.46 -2.24
CA GLU A 54 -0.56 -0.75 -3.50
C GLU A 54 0.78 -0.02 -3.46
N ASN A 55 1.42 0.07 -4.63
CA ASN A 55 2.61 0.88 -4.86
C ASN A 55 2.38 1.89 -6.00
N ARG A 56 3.13 3.00 -5.97
CA ARG A 56 3.03 4.14 -6.91
C ARG A 56 4.32 4.42 -7.67
N ASP A 57 5.29 3.52 -7.66
CA ASP A 57 6.60 3.82 -8.25
C ASP A 57 6.44 4.13 -9.77
N TYR A 58 6.91 5.31 -10.20
CA TYR A 58 6.82 5.77 -11.59
C TYR A 58 8.03 5.33 -12.44
N GLY A 59 8.94 4.56 -11.87
CA GLY A 59 10.15 4.09 -12.53
C GLY A 59 9.88 3.01 -13.58
N ALA A 60 10.98 2.50 -14.15
CA ALA A 60 10.92 1.49 -15.21
C ALA A 60 10.15 0.25 -14.74
N LYS A 61 9.23 -0.22 -15.58
CA LYS A 61 8.30 -1.31 -15.27
C LYS A 61 8.79 -2.69 -15.70
N TYR A 62 9.63 -2.74 -16.72
CA TYR A 62 10.15 -3.98 -17.28
C TYR A 62 11.62 -4.21 -16.87
N LEU A 63 12.11 -5.44 -17.06
CA LEU A 63 13.51 -5.85 -16.82
C LEU A 63 14.09 -5.42 -15.47
N ASP A 64 13.47 -5.84 -14.35
CA ASP A 64 13.91 -5.47 -12.99
C ASP A 64 13.99 -3.95 -12.74
N GLY A 65 13.27 -3.15 -13.53
CA GLY A 65 13.16 -1.72 -13.34
C GLY A 65 12.64 -1.35 -11.94
N ALA A 66 12.84 -0.08 -11.55
CA ALA A 66 12.57 0.38 -10.17
C ALA A 66 11.14 0.05 -9.71
N TYR A 67 10.15 0.16 -10.59
CA TYR A 67 8.77 -0.20 -10.27
C TYR A 67 8.58 -1.70 -10.01
N ALA A 68 9.11 -2.56 -10.89
CA ALA A 68 9.02 -4.00 -10.72
C ALA A 68 9.74 -4.46 -9.45
N THR A 69 10.90 -3.85 -9.15
CA THR A 69 11.67 -4.10 -7.93
C THR A 69 10.89 -3.66 -6.70
N ALA A 70 10.36 -2.44 -6.67
CA ALA A 70 9.59 -1.93 -5.54
C ALA A 70 8.32 -2.78 -5.28
N MET A 71 7.63 -3.22 -6.34
CA MET A 71 6.50 -4.15 -6.23
C MET A 71 6.90 -5.49 -5.64
N ARG A 72 7.97 -6.09 -6.16
CA ARG A 72 8.50 -7.37 -5.66
C ARG A 72 8.86 -7.25 -4.18
N ASP A 73 9.47 -6.15 -3.77
CA ASP A 73 9.94 -5.95 -2.41
C ASP A 73 8.77 -5.69 -1.45
N MET A 74 7.74 -4.93 -1.86
CA MET A 74 6.48 -4.79 -1.11
C MET A 74 5.82 -6.17 -0.89
N VAL A 75 5.59 -6.94 -1.95
CA VAL A 75 4.96 -8.27 -1.82
C VAL A 75 5.81 -9.19 -0.94
N LYS A 76 7.14 -9.21 -1.11
CA LYS A 76 8.02 -10.04 -0.27
C LYS A 76 7.95 -9.67 1.21
N ARG A 77 7.88 -8.37 1.52
CA ARG A 77 7.79 -7.83 2.88
C ARG A 77 6.44 -8.18 3.50
N ASP A 78 5.35 -7.99 2.76
CA ASP A 78 4.01 -7.95 3.34
C ASP A 78 3.17 -9.23 3.15
N ARG A 79 3.63 -10.21 2.35
CA ARG A 79 2.93 -11.48 2.09
C ARG A 79 2.59 -12.33 3.32
N SER A 80 3.23 -12.09 4.47
CA SER A 80 2.93 -12.80 5.72
C SER A 80 1.77 -12.19 6.51
N HIS A 81 1.25 -11.05 6.09
CA HIS A 81 0.10 -10.41 6.72
C HIS A 81 -1.21 -11.00 6.19
N PRO A 82 -1.97 -11.78 6.98
CA PRO A 82 -3.23 -12.37 6.53
C PRO A 82 -4.30 -11.34 6.19
N SER A 83 -4.17 -10.09 6.67
CA SER A 83 -5.06 -9.00 6.25
C SER A 83 -4.92 -8.65 4.77
N VAL A 84 -3.76 -8.88 4.14
CA VAL A 84 -3.55 -8.50 2.74
C VAL A 84 -4.22 -9.50 1.80
N VAL A 85 -5.25 -9.02 1.09
CA VAL A 85 -6.09 -9.83 0.21
C VAL A 85 -6.03 -9.39 -1.27
N VAL A 86 -5.54 -8.17 -1.53
CA VAL A 86 -5.37 -7.62 -2.88
C VAL A 86 -4.00 -6.95 -3.00
N TRP A 87 -3.32 -7.19 -4.13
CA TRP A 87 -2.12 -6.47 -4.55
C TRP A 87 -2.46 -5.66 -5.79
N SER A 88 -2.40 -4.33 -5.70
CA SER A 88 -2.54 -3.44 -6.84
C SER A 88 -1.21 -2.94 -7.33
N PHE A 89 -1.08 -2.99 -8.64
CA PHE A 89 0.13 -2.62 -9.35
C PHE A 89 0.07 -1.17 -9.82
N CYS A 90 -1.09 -0.64 -10.19
CA CYS A 90 -1.15 0.70 -10.79
C CYS A 90 -2.44 1.44 -10.43
N ASN A 91 -2.39 2.77 -10.50
CA ASN A 91 -3.56 3.63 -10.38
C ASN A 91 -3.63 4.66 -11.52
N GLU A 92 -4.78 4.73 -12.19
CA GLU A 92 -5.09 5.73 -13.25
C GLU A 92 -4.01 5.82 -14.35
N PHE A 93 -3.42 7.02 -14.55
CA PHE A 93 -2.44 7.32 -15.61
C PHE A 93 -1.24 6.36 -15.58
N GLU A 94 -0.87 5.87 -14.40
CA GLU A 94 0.22 4.91 -14.25
C GLU A 94 -0.06 3.65 -15.05
N CYS A 95 -1.29 3.16 -15.10
CA CYS A 95 -1.61 1.92 -15.80
C CYS A 95 -1.32 2.00 -17.32
N GLY A 96 -1.36 3.21 -17.90
CA GLY A 96 -1.08 3.44 -19.32
C GLY A 96 0.38 3.70 -19.66
N GLN A 97 1.26 3.89 -18.67
CA GLN A 97 2.67 4.11 -18.91
C GLN A 97 3.38 2.80 -19.27
N SER A 98 4.04 2.78 -20.42
CA SER A 98 5.02 1.77 -20.79
C SER A 98 6.42 2.39 -20.79
N ASP A 99 7.44 1.59 -20.51
CA ASP A 99 8.81 2.05 -20.70
C ASP A 99 9.02 2.35 -22.19
N ALA A 100 9.66 3.46 -22.54
CA ALA A 100 9.89 3.86 -23.93
C ALA A 100 10.63 2.79 -24.77
N ALA A 101 11.36 1.87 -24.11
CA ALA A 101 12.01 0.72 -24.73
C ALA A 101 11.04 -0.42 -25.15
N TYR A 102 9.79 -0.37 -24.69
CA TYR A 102 8.75 -1.38 -24.87
C TYR A 102 7.46 -0.82 -25.51
N SER A 103 7.48 0.43 -25.98
CA SER A 103 6.35 1.11 -26.62
C SER A 103 6.41 1.08 -28.16
N ALA A 104 6.93 0.00 -28.74
CA ALA A 104 6.99 -0.21 -30.19
C ALA A 104 5.73 -0.88 -30.72
#